data_AF-A0A1Z8N7V2-F1
#
_entry.id   AF-A0A1Z8N7V2-F1
#
_cell.length_a   1.000
_cell.length_b   1.000
_cell.length_c   1.000
_cell.angle_alpha   90.00
_cell.angle_beta   90.00
_cell.angle_gamma   90.00
#
_symmetry.space_group_name_H-M   'P 1'
#
loop_
_entity.id
_entity.type
_entity.pdbx_description
1 polymer ?
#
loop_
_entity_poly.entity_id
_entity_poly.type
_entity_poly.pdbx_seq_one_letter_code
_entity_poly.pdbx_strand_id
1 'polypeptide(L)' 'MDRQRSRLGFVLFTIYLLLYGGFVLINAFRPTWMQVQPISGVNLAILYGFGLILAAFLLALLYGMFAKNEPAEEDA' A
#
# COMPACT_ATOMS: atom_id res chain seq x y z
N MET A 1 15.18 -20.85 -5.09
CA MET A 1 14.40 -19.59 -5.03
C MET A 1 13.23 -19.81 -4.11
N ASP A 2 13.34 -19.28 -2.90
CA ASP A 2 12.52 -19.60 -1.73
C ASP A 2 11.04 -19.27 -1.98
N ARG A 3 10.23 -20.30 -2.19
CA ARG A 3 8.82 -20.18 -2.63
C ARG A 3 7.92 -19.49 -1.60
N GLN A 4 8.36 -19.41 -0.33
CA GLN A 4 7.64 -18.77 0.78
C GLN A 4 7.76 -17.24 0.74
N ARG A 5 8.99 -16.73 0.53
CA ARG A 5 9.27 -15.28 0.39
C ARG A 5 8.50 -14.64 -0.76
N SER A 6 8.41 -15.34 -1.90
CA SER A 6 7.64 -14.87 -3.05
C SER A 6 6.14 -14.77 -2.79
N ARG A 7 5.56 -15.65 -1.96
CA ARG A 7 4.11 -15.59 -1.65
C ARG A 7 3.76 -14.39 -0.78
N LEU A 8 4.59 -14.10 0.22
CA LEU A 8 4.36 -13.00 1.16
C LEU A 8 4.46 -11.64 0.47
N GLY A 9 5.48 -11.47 -0.39
CA GLY A 9 5.62 -10.28 -1.23
C GLY A 9 4.45 -10.10 -2.21
N PHE A 10 3.93 -11.19 -2.78
CA PHE A 10 2.80 -11.13 -3.72
C PHE A 10 1.49 -10.73 -3.05
N VAL A 11 1.25 -11.17 -1.81
CA VAL A 11 0.08 -10.76 -1.01
C VAL A 11 0.13 -9.27 -0.70
N LEU A 12 1.27 -8.76 -0.24
CA LEU A 12 1.43 -7.33 0.06
C LEU A 12 1.35 -6.46 -1.18
N PHE A 13 1.91 -6.93 -2.30
CA PHE A 13 1.76 -6.30 -3.61
C PHE A 13 0.29 -6.22 -4.03
N THR A 14 -0.47 -7.31 -3.87
CA THR A 14 -1.89 -7.36 -4.21
C THR A 14 -2.71 -6.39 -3.34
N ILE A 15 -2.41 -6.31 -2.04
CA ILE A 15 -3.07 -5.34 -1.14
C ILE A 15 -2.79 -3.91 -1.59
N TYR A 16 -1.53 -3.58 -1.87
CA TYR A 16 -1.17 -2.25 -2.36
C TYR A 16 -1.84 -1.94 -3.71
N LEU A 17 -1.86 -2.91 -4.63
CA LEU A 17 -2.50 -2.79 -5.94
C LEU A 17 -4.00 -2.47 -5.80
N LEU A 18 -4.71 -3.12 -4.87
CA LEU A 18 -6.12 -2.86 -4.60
C LEU A 18 -6.35 -1.47 -4.01
N LEU A 19 -5.52 -1.04 -3.07
CA LEU A 19 -5.59 0.30 -2.48
C LEU A 19 -5.36 1.40 -3.53
N TYR A 20 -4.29 1.25 -4.32
CA TYR A 20 -3.95 2.18 -5.39
C TYR A 20 -5.00 2.17 -6.50
N GLY A 21 -5.46 0.99 -6.90
CA GLY A 21 -6.54 0.83 -7.89
C GLY A 21 -7.83 1.50 -7.42
N GLY A 22 -8.23 1.32 -6.16
CA GLY A 22 -9.38 1.99 -5.57
C GLY A 22 -9.25 3.52 -5.62
N PHE A 23 -8.08 4.06 -5.28
CA PHE A 23 -7.81 5.49 -5.42
C PHE A 23 -7.94 5.97 -6.86
N VAL A 24 -7.34 5.25 -7.82
CA VAL A 24 -7.44 5.58 -9.25
C VAL A 24 -8.88 5.53 -9.74
N LEU A 25 -9.67 4.53 -9.33
CA LEU A 25 -11.09 4.43 -9.69
C LEU A 25 -11.89 5.61 -9.13
N ILE A 26 -11.68 5.98 -7.86
CA ILE A 26 -12.34 7.14 -7.25
C ILE A 26 -12.00 8.42 -8.02
N ASN A 27 -10.73 8.60 -8.39
CA ASN A 27 -10.26 9.72 -9.20
C ASN A 27 -10.91 9.72 -10.60
N ALA A 28 -11.02 8.55 -11.24
CA ALA A 28 -11.49 8.42 -12.61
C ALA A 28 -13.00 8.62 -12.75
N PHE A 29 -13.80 8.07 -11.83
CA PHE A 29 -15.27 8.09 -11.95
C PHE A 29 -15.93 9.25 -11.19
N ARG A 30 -15.28 9.80 -10.15
CA ARG A 30 -15.88 10.80 -9.25
C ARG A 30 -14.90 11.93 -8.90
N PRO A 31 -14.30 12.62 -9.88
CA PRO A 31 -13.33 13.70 -9.62
C PRO A 31 -13.93 14.89 -8.85
N THR A 32 -15.25 15.07 -8.88
CA THR A 32 -15.96 16.13 -8.16
C THR A 32 -15.80 16.01 -6.62
N TRP A 33 -15.60 14.79 -6.11
CA TRP A 33 -15.37 14.56 -4.67
C TRP A 33 -13.97 14.99 -4.23
N MET A 34 -13.01 15.05 -5.15
CA MET A 34 -11.67 15.57 -4.85
C MET A 34 -11.66 17.08 -4.68
N GLN A 35 -12.54 17.84 -5.34
CA GLN A 35 -12.56 19.30 -5.20
C GLN A 35 -13.04 19.77 -3.81
N VAL A 36 -13.64 18.87 -3.03
CA VAL A 36 -14.01 19.13 -1.64
C VAL A 36 -12.72 19.34 -0.84
N GLN A 37 -12.60 20.49 -0.19
CA GLN A 37 -11.48 20.89 0.66
C GLN A 37 -11.93 20.82 2.13
N PRO A 38 -11.92 19.64 2.76
CA PRO A 38 -12.43 19.46 4.12
C PRO A 38 -11.48 20.03 5.19
N ILE A 39 -10.20 20.20 4.87
CA ILE A 39 -9.19 20.68 5.81
C ILE A 39 -8.38 21.79 5.14
N SER A 40 -8.62 23.04 5.55
CA SER A 40 -7.74 24.19 5.34
C SER A 40 -7.15 24.35 3.92
N GLY A 41 -7.92 24.09 2.87
CA GLY A 41 -7.48 24.23 1.47
C GLY A 41 -6.74 23.03 0.86
N VAL A 42 -6.57 21.93 1.61
CA VAL A 42 -5.98 20.69 1.08
C VAL A 42 -7.06 19.86 0.39
N ASN A 43 -6.84 19.58 -0.89
CA ASN A 43 -7.71 18.76 -1.73
C ASN A 43 -7.73 17.30 -1.23
N LEU A 44 -8.89 16.64 -1.25
CA LEU A 44 -9.02 15.21 -0.88
C LEU A 44 -8.00 14.33 -1.60
N ALA A 45 -7.66 14.65 -2.86
CA ALA A 45 -6.65 13.95 -3.65
C ALA A 45 -5.30 13.88 -2.95
N ILE A 46 -4.86 15.00 -2.34
CA ILE A 46 -3.58 15.10 -1.65
C ILE A 46 -3.62 14.24 -0.38
N LEU A 47 -4.72 14.28 0.36
CA LEU A 47 -4.90 13.52 1.58
C LEU A 47 -4.90 12.00 1.32
N TYR A 48 -5.63 11.56 0.30
CA TYR A 48 -5.65 10.15 -0.12
C TYR A 48 -4.30 9.71 -0.71
N GLY A 49 -3.62 10.57 -1.47
CA GLY A 49 -2.27 10.30 -1.97
C GLY A 49 -1.27 10.11 -0.84
N PHE A 50 -1.30 10.97 0.19
CA PHE A 50 -0.49 10.80 1.39
C PHE A 50 -0.84 9.51 2.15
N GLY A 51 -2.13 9.17 2.22
CA GLY A 51 -2.59 7.90 2.79
C GLY A 51 -2.02 6.68 2.07
N LEU A 52 -1.93 6.71 0.74
CA LEU A 52 -1.32 5.64 -0.06
C LEU A 52 0.17 5.50 0.18
N ILE A 53 0.90 6.62 0.31
CA ILE A 53 2.33 6.62 0.63
C ILE A 53 2.55 5.96 2.00
N LEU A 54 1.76 6.35 3.01
CA LEU A 54 1.81 5.73 4.34
C LEU A 54 1.48 4.24 4.29
N ALA A 55 0.45 3.85 3.53
CA ALA A 55 0.07 2.45 3.36
C ALA A 55 1.20 1.62 2.71
N ALA A 56 1.84 2.14 1.65
CA ALA A 56 2.99 1.49 1.01
C ALA A 56 4.14 1.30 2.00
N PHE A 57 4.43 2.33 2.79
CA PHE A 57 5.50 2.32 3.77
C PHE A 57 5.22 1.29 4.89
N LEU A 58 3.99 1.24 5.40
CA LEU A 58 3.56 0.25 6.38
C LEU A 58 3.65 -1.17 5.81
N LEU A 59 3.20 -1.41 4.58
CA LEU A 59 3.30 -2.72 3.93
C LEU A 59 4.76 -3.16 3.75
N ALA A 60 5.66 -2.24 3.40
CA ALA A 60 7.09 -2.52 3.30
C ALA A 60 7.70 -2.87 4.67
N LEU A 61 7.29 -2.17 5.73
CA LEU A 61 7.74 -2.42 7.10
C LEU A 61 7.23 -3.77 7.61
N LEU A 62 5.96 -4.09 7.34
CA LEU A 62 5.37 -5.40 7.61
C LEU A 62 6.10 -6.51 6.85
N TYR A 63 6.39 -6.34 5.56
CA TYR A 63 7.19 -7.30 4.79
C TYR A 63 8.54 -7.57 5.48
N GLY A 64 9.27 -6.50 5.84
CA GLY A 64 10.58 -6.60 6.47
C GLY A 64 10.55 -7.29 7.84
N MET A 65 9.50 -7.05 8.64
CA MET A 65 9.32 -7.73 9.92
C MET A 65 8.96 -9.20 9.75
N PHE A 66 8.00 -9.52 8.88
CA PHE A 66 7.59 -10.92 8.67
C PHE A 66 8.68 -11.75 8.00
N ALA A 67 9.39 -11.19 7.01
CA ALA A 67 10.53 -11.84 6.36
C ALA A 67 11.72 -12.08 7.33
N LYS A 68 11.81 -11.32 8.43
CA LYS A 68 12.81 -11.52 9.48
C LYS A 68 12.39 -12.58 10.52
N ASN A 69 11.08 -12.83 10.66
CA ASN A 69 10.52 -13.76 11.64
C ASN A 69 10.35 -15.20 11.09
N GLU A 70 10.48 -15.40 9.78
CA GLU A 70 10.84 -16.71 9.25
C GLU A 70 12.33 -16.91 9.56
N PRO A 71 12.71 -17.85 10.46
CA PRO A 71 14.11 -18.18 10.60
C PRO A 71 14.59 -18.52 9.19
N ALA A 72 15.61 -17.80 8.72
CA ALA A 72 16.40 -18.29 7.63
C ALA A 72 16.76 -19.72 8.04
N GLU A 73 16.29 -20.69 7.28
CA GLU A 73 16.75 -22.07 7.38
C GLU A 73 18.28 -21.94 7.34
N GLU A 74 18.87 -22.14 8.51
CA GLU A 74 20.30 -22.17 8.75
C GLU A 74 20.77 -23.48 8.15
N ASP A 75 20.73 -23.55 6.82
CA ASP A 75 21.24 -24.67 6.06
C ASP A 75 22.74 -24.46 5.93
N ALA A 76 23.41 -25.05 6.93
CA ALA A 76 24.76 -25.61 6.98
C ALA A 76 25.61 -25.56 5.69
#